data_AF-A0A9E4MT91-F1
#
_entry.id   AF-A0A9E4MT91-F1
#
_cell.length_a   1.000
_cell.length_b   1.000
_cell.length_c   1.000
_cell.angle_alpha   90.00
_cell.angle_beta   90.00
_cell.angle_gamma   90.00
#
_symmetry.space_group_name_H-M   'P 1'
#
loop_
_entity.id
_entity.type
_entity.pdbx_description
1 polymer ?
#
loop_
_entity_poly.entity_id
_entity_poly.type
_entity_poly.pdbx_seq_one_letter_code
_entity_poly.pdbx_strand_id
1 'polypeptide(L)'
;MRRKELAPDSFQQIVVDFLKENSFRGFTAKEILEATNKKSGKSRSIGSMSGTLKVLCESGWVVKSDDYPSLYSYNKEEFSNKQETSFDTKDTKEMTIKPVETNQQGILDELVYKRDEIRKEIADYDNKIERLQRERYALQSHLKWLEEFLSKRATSE
;
A
#
# COMPACT_ATOMS: atom_id res chain seq x y z
N MET A 1 -14.70 -19.74 2.64
CA MET A 1 -16.09 -19.32 2.36
C MET A 1 -16.13 -18.90 0.90
N ARG A 2 -17.12 -19.26 0.08
CA ARG A 2 -17.12 -18.79 -1.32
C ARG A 2 -17.39 -17.28 -1.36
N ARG A 3 -16.49 -16.48 -1.93
CA ARG A 3 -16.70 -15.04 -2.16
C ARG A 3 -18.00 -14.82 -2.93
N LYS A 4 -18.82 -13.87 -2.45
CA LYS A 4 -19.97 -13.39 -3.22
C LYS A 4 -19.42 -12.61 -4.42
N GLU A 5 -19.96 -12.91 -5.60
CA GLU A 5 -19.66 -12.15 -6.81
C GLU A 5 -20.06 -10.69 -6.60
N LEU A 6 -19.16 -9.78 -6.97
CA LEU A 6 -19.40 -8.35 -6.92
C LEU A 6 -20.08 -7.94 -8.23
N ALA A 7 -21.02 -7.00 -8.14
CA ALA A 7 -21.67 -6.49 -9.34
C ALA A 7 -20.63 -5.80 -10.25
N PRO A 8 -20.67 -6.05 -11.57
CA PRO A 8 -19.83 -5.35 -12.54
C PRO A 8 -20.00 -3.84 -12.39
N ASP A 9 -18.90 -3.07 -12.49
CA ASP A 9 -18.86 -1.61 -12.34
C ASP A 9 -19.35 -1.06 -10.99
N SER A 10 -19.57 -1.94 -10.01
CA SER A 10 -19.83 -1.51 -8.64
C SER A 10 -18.59 -0.84 -8.06
N PHE A 11 -18.81 0.08 -7.12
CA PHE A 11 -17.70 0.71 -6.41
C PHE A 11 -16.85 -0.30 -5.65
N GLN A 12 -17.47 -1.38 -5.16
CA GLN A 12 -16.74 -2.49 -4.54
C GLN A 12 -15.79 -3.16 -5.53
N GLN A 13 -16.25 -3.42 -6.76
CA GLN A 13 -15.42 -4.00 -7.81
C GLN A 13 -14.25 -3.07 -8.17
N ILE A 14 -14.51 -1.77 -8.35
CA ILE A 14 -13.47 -0.77 -8.67
C ILE A 14 -12.39 -0.72 -7.57
N VAL A 15 -12.79 -0.80 -6.29
CA VAL A 15 -11.86 -0.86 -5.14
C VAL A 15 -11.02 -2.14 -5.19
N VAL A 16 -11.65 -3.29 -5.46
CA VAL A 16 -10.95 -4.57 -5.56
C VAL A 16 -9.98 -4.58 -6.73
N ASP A 17 -10.38 -4.08 -7.90
CA ASP A 17 -9.51 -4.01 -9.09
C ASP A 17 -8.29 -3.13 -8.82
N PHE A 18 -8.48 -1.97 -8.18
CA PHE A 18 -7.37 -1.11 -7.76
C PHE A 18 -6.38 -1.84 -6.84
N LEU A 19 -6.87 -2.52 -5.80
CA LEU A 19 -6.01 -3.25 -4.86
C LEU A 19 -5.35 -4.47 -5.50
N LYS A 20 -6.02 -5.12 -6.46
CA LYS A 20 -5.50 -6.26 -7.22
C LYS A 20 -4.38 -5.83 -8.17
N GLU A 21 -4.57 -4.72 -8.88
CA GLU A 21 -3.55 -4.07 -9.73
C GLU A 21 -2.33 -3.65 -8.89
N ASN A 22 -2.54 -3.30 -7.61
CA ASN A 22 -1.50 -2.76 -6.73
C ASN A 22 -1.14 -3.70 -5.57
N SER A 23 -1.04 -5.00 -5.83
CA SER A 23 -0.90 -6.02 -4.78
C SER A 23 0.46 -6.08 -4.05
N PHE A 24 1.35 -5.11 -4.30
CA PHE A 24 2.70 -5.03 -3.74
C PHE A 24 2.77 -4.29 -2.40
N ARG A 25 1.75 -3.51 -2.03
CA ARG A 25 1.68 -2.82 -0.73
C ARG A 25 0.24 -2.68 -0.21
N GLY A 26 0.12 -2.31 1.06
CA GLY A 26 -1.13 -1.86 1.65
C GLY A 26 -1.39 -0.38 1.38
N PHE A 27 -2.66 0.00 1.35
CA PHE A 27 -3.12 1.37 1.13
C PHE A 27 -4.05 1.82 2.24
N THR A 28 -3.98 3.09 2.60
CA THR A 28 -4.96 3.71 3.48
C THR A 28 -6.30 3.88 2.78
N ALA A 29 -7.38 3.94 3.55
CA ALA A 29 -8.72 4.20 3.01
C ALA A 29 -8.79 5.51 2.19
N LYS A 30 -7.97 6.51 2.54
CA LYS A 30 -7.89 7.79 1.83
C LYS A 30 -7.22 7.63 0.46
N GLU A 31 -6.08 6.93 0.39
CA GLU A 31 -5.39 6.64 -0.87
C GLU A 31 -6.29 5.87 -1.84
N ILE A 32 -6.99 4.84 -1.33
CA ILE A 32 -7.94 4.05 -2.12
C ILE A 32 -9.07 4.95 -2.63
N LEU A 33 -9.61 5.83 -1.79
CA LEU A 33 -10.71 6.72 -2.17
C LEU A 33 -10.29 7.70 -3.27
N GLU A 34 -9.13 8.33 -3.13
CA GLU A 34 -8.61 9.26 -4.14
C GLU A 34 -8.39 8.54 -5.49
N ALA A 35 -7.78 7.35 -5.48
CA ALA A 35 -7.54 6.57 -6.68
C ALA A 35 -8.84 6.10 -7.35
N THR A 36 -9.79 5.60 -6.56
CA THR A 36 -11.06 5.06 -7.08
C THR A 36 -12.03 6.15 -7.52
N ASN A 37 -12.05 7.32 -6.87
CA ASN A 37 -12.80 8.49 -7.36
C ASN A 37 -12.24 8.98 -8.69
N LYS A 38 -10.90 9.00 -8.85
CA LYS A 38 -10.24 9.36 -10.11
C LYS A 38 -10.56 8.36 -11.23
N LYS A 39 -10.56 7.04 -10.95
CA LYS A 39 -10.86 5.98 -11.93
C LYS A 39 -12.35 5.94 -12.32
N SER A 40 -13.24 6.16 -11.36
CA SER A 40 -14.70 6.09 -11.59
C SER A 40 -15.33 7.39 -12.10
N GLY A 41 -14.62 8.52 -12.00
CA GLY A 41 -15.16 9.85 -12.31
C GLY A 41 -16.25 10.31 -11.34
N LYS A 42 -16.51 9.57 -10.26
CA LYS A 42 -17.55 9.85 -9.27
C LYS A 42 -16.90 10.26 -7.96
N SER A 43 -17.38 11.35 -7.35
CA SER A 43 -16.93 11.79 -6.03
C SER A 43 -17.67 11.04 -4.94
N ARG A 44 -16.97 10.19 -4.18
CA ARG A 44 -17.50 9.54 -2.97
C ARG A 44 -16.85 10.09 -1.70
N SER A 45 -17.58 9.96 -0.60
CA SER A 45 -17.11 10.36 0.73
C SER A 45 -16.32 9.25 1.42
N ILE A 46 -15.50 9.64 2.39
CA ILE A 46 -14.75 8.69 3.23
C ILE A 46 -15.66 7.77 4.05
N GLY A 47 -16.86 8.23 4.42
CA GLY A 47 -17.87 7.39 5.07
C GLY A 47 -18.36 6.25 4.17
N SER A 48 -18.61 6.55 2.89
CA SER A 48 -18.97 5.53 1.90
C SER A 48 -17.84 4.53 1.67
N MET A 49 -16.58 4.99 1.69
CA MET A 49 -15.41 4.13 1.58
C MET A 49 -15.26 3.20 2.79
N SER A 50 -15.43 3.71 4.01
CA SER A 50 -15.34 2.92 5.24
C SER A 50 -16.35 1.77 5.25
N GLY A 51 -17.60 2.04 4.87
CA GLY A 51 -18.62 1.00 4.71
C GLY A 51 -18.26 -0.02 3.64
N THR A 52 -17.70 0.43 2.51
CA THR A 52 -17.26 -0.44 1.41
C THR A 52 -16.12 -1.37 1.84
N LEU A 53 -15.08 -0.84 2.49
CA LEU A 53 -13.94 -1.63 2.97
C LEU A 53 -14.37 -2.65 4.02
N LYS A 54 -15.29 -2.29 4.92
CA LYS A 54 -15.85 -3.23 5.90
C LYS A 54 -16.49 -4.44 5.22
N VAL A 55 -17.37 -4.20 4.24
CA VAL A 55 -18.03 -5.27 3.47
C VAL A 55 -17.00 -6.11 2.71
N LEU A 56 -15.99 -5.49 2.11
CA LEU A 56 -14.94 -6.18 1.37
C LEU A 56 -14.03 -7.04 2.26
N CYS A 57 -13.78 -6.63 3.51
CA CYS A 57 -13.10 -7.43 4.50
C CYS A 57 -13.94 -8.62 4.97
N GLU A 58 -15.22 -8.39 5.31
CA GLU A 58 -16.14 -9.46 5.71
C GLU A 58 -16.37 -10.51 4.61
N SER A 59 -16.33 -10.07 3.35
CA SER A 59 -16.45 -10.95 2.18
C SER A 59 -15.12 -11.55 1.71
N GLY A 60 -14.01 -11.25 2.39
CA GLY A 60 -12.70 -11.86 2.13
C GLY A 60 -11.99 -11.37 0.87
N TRP A 61 -12.43 -10.28 0.25
CA TRP A 61 -11.76 -9.68 -0.92
C TRP A 61 -10.55 -8.82 -0.53
N VAL A 62 -10.62 -8.17 0.63
CA VAL A 62 -9.61 -7.23 1.13
C VAL A 62 -9.18 -7.64 2.53
N VAL A 63 -7.89 -7.60 2.81
CA VAL A 63 -7.34 -7.83 4.15
C VAL A 63 -6.93 -6.49 4.74
N LYS A 64 -7.16 -6.35 6.05
CA LYS A 64 -6.65 -5.23 6.83
C LYS A 64 -5.39 -5.71 7.55
N SER A 65 -4.32 -4.92 7.52
CA SER A 65 -3.06 -5.31 8.16
C SER A 65 -3.20 -5.30 9.69
N ASP A 66 -2.69 -6.35 10.33
CA ASP A 66 -2.63 -6.46 11.79
C ASP A 66 -1.58 -5.52 12.39
N ASP A 67 -0.39 -5.46 11.76
CA ASP A 67 0.71 -4.59 12.17
C ASP A 67 0.40 -3.10 11.92
N TYR A 68 -0.37 -2.81 10.87
CA TYR A 68 -0.74 -1.45 10.47
C TYR A 68 -2.25 -1.35 10.21
N PRO A 69 -3.07 -1.14 11.25
CA PRO A 69 -4.54 -1.12 11.14
C PRO A 69 -5.11 0.01 10.26
N SER A 70 -4.30 0.89 9.70
CA SER A 70 -4.72 1.87 8.71
C SER A 70 -4.65 1.35 7.28
N LEU A 71 -3.98 0.21 7.04
CA LEU A 71 -3.66 -0.32 5.72
C LEU A 71 -4.56 -1.48 5.32
N TYR A 72 -4.96 -1.45 4.04
CA TYR A 72 -5.79 -2.45 3.38
C TYR A 72 -5.05 -2.97 2.14
N SER A 73 -5.12 -4.27 1.89
CA SER A 73 -4.49 -4.93 0.74
C SER A 73 -5.43 -5.96 0.13
N TYR A 74 -5.17 -6.35 -1.12
CA TYR A 74 -5.96 -7.39 -1.78
C TYR A 74 -5.68 -8.77 -1.15
N ASN A 75 -6.74 -9.53 -0.86
CA ASN A 75 -6.62 -10.89 -0.33
C ASN A 75 -6.25 -11.90 -1.43
N LYS A 76 -4.98 -12.32 -1.45
CA LYS A 76 -4.43 -13.30 -2.40
C LYS A 76 -4.78 -14.76 -2.08
N GLU A 77 -5.20 -15.08 -0.86
CA GLU A 77 -5.21 -16.46 -0.34
C GLU A 77 -6.23 -17.41 -1.02
N GLU A 78 -7.25 -16.92 -1.73
CA GLU A 78 -8.19 -17.82 -2.44
C GLU A 78 -7.81 -18.16 -3.89
N PHE A 79 -6.71 -17.62 -4.43
CA PHE A 79 -6.22 -18.02 -5.76
C PHE A 79 -5.19 -19.16 -5.71
N SER A 80 -4.72 -19.58 -4.53
CA SER A 80 -3.74 -20.67 -4.41
C SER A 80 -4.36 -22.05 -4.13
N ASN A 81 -5.64 -22.14 -3.74
CA ASN A 81 -6.25 -23.41 -3.33
C ASN A 81 -7.12 -24.09 -4.42
N LYS A 82 -6.83 -23.87 -5.70
CA LYS A 82 -7.51 -24.59 -6.81
C LYS A 82 -6.58 -25.10 -7.93
N GLN A 83 -5.34 -25.44 -7.59
CA GLN A 83 -4.53 -26.35 -8.40
C GLN A 83 -3.95 -27.49 -7.53
N GLU A 84 -4.78 -28.10 -6.68
CA GLU A 84 -4.55 -29.49 -6.35
C GLU A 84 -5.15 -30.31 -7.50
N THR A 85 -4.33 -30.57 -8.52
CA THR A 85 -4.63 -31.63 -9.46
C THR A 85 -4.67 -32.92 -8.66
N SER A 86 -5.86 -33.47 -8.46
CA SER A 86 -6.03 -34.89 -8.14
C SER A 86 -5.45 -35.68 -9.32
N PHE A 87 -4.17 -36.00 -9.24
CA PHE A 87 -3.53 -36.92 -10.17
C PHE A 87 -3.93 -38.34 -9.73
N ASP A 88 -5.06 -38.79 -10.26
CA ASP A 88 -5.45 -40.20 -10.21
C ASP A 88 -4.41 -40.96 -11.06
N THR A 89 -3.57 -41.74 -10.39
CA THR A 89 -2.40 -42.38 -10.98
C THR A 89 -2.78 -43.70 -11.63
N LYS A 90 -3.48 -43.66 -12.77
CA LYS A 90 -3.49 -44.79 -13.71
C LYS A 90 -3.53 -44.27 -15.15
N ASP A 91 -2.56 -44.73 -15.92
CA ASP A 91 -2.34 -44.51 -17.34
C ASP A 91 -1.92 -43.09 -17.75
N THR A 92 -0.61 -42.87 -17.97
CA THR A 92 -0.07 -42.80 -19.34
C THR A 92 1.44 -42.63 -19.37
N LYS A 93 1.99 -43.24 -20.42
CA LYS A 93 3.39 -43.33 -20.87
C LYS A 93 4.27 -42.11 -20.62
N GLU A 94 5.52 -42.44 -20.31
CA GLU A 94 6.71 -41.57 -20.32
C GLU A 94 6.62 -40.46 -21.37
N MET A 95 6.61 -39.22 -20.89
CA MET A 95 7.01 -38.07 -21.69
C MET A 95 8.06 -37.32 -20.87
N THR A 96 9.31 -37.53 -21.24
CA THR A 96 10.50 -36.93 -20.63
C THR A 96 10.42 -35.41 -20.75
N ILE A 97 10.07 -34.72 -19.67
CA ILE A 97 10.17 -33.26 -19.59
C ILE A 97 11.63 -32.93 -19.25
N LYS A 98 12.35 -32.36 -20.21
CA LYS A 98 13.66 -31.74 -19.94
C LYS A 98 13.46 -30.56 -18.97
N PRO A 99 14.33 -30.36 -17.98
CA PRO A 99 14.20 -29.23 -17.06
C PRO A 99 14.40 -27.93 -17.85
N VAL A 100 13.40 -27.05 -17.83
CA VAL A 100 13.54 -25.67 -18.28
C VAL A 100 14.28 -24.93 -17.19
N GLU A 101 15.61 -24.98 -17.22
CA GLU A 101 16.44 -23.95 -16.59
C GLU A 101 16.22 -22.67 -17.38
N THR A 102 15.73 -21.58 -16.77
CA THR A 102 16.01 -20.19 -17.21
C THR A 102 15.35 -19.12 -16.33
N ASN A 103 16.17 -18.13 -15.95
CA ASN A 103 15.85 -16.72 -15.68
C ASN A 103 15.20 -16.24 -14.38
N GLN A 104 14.76 -17.07 -13.44
CA GLN A 104 14.14 -16.52 -12.21
C GLN A 104 15.14 -15.93 -11.19
N GLN A 105 16.37 -16.45 -11.15
CA GLN A 105 17.38 -16.02 -10.16
C GLN A 105 17.90 -14.60 -10.42
N GLY A 106 18.17 -14.23 -11.67
CA GLY A 106 18.68 -12.89 -12.01
C GLY A 106 17.66 -11.77 -11.75
N ILE A 107 16.37 -12.06 -11.91
CA ILE A 107 15.29 -11.11 -11.60
C ILE A 107 15.19 -10.88 -10.09
N LEU A 108 15.38 -11.93 -9.28
CA LEU A 108 15.42 -11.81 -7.82
C LEU A 108 16.58 -10.94 -7.36
N ASP A 109 17.78 -11.13 -7.93
CA ASP A 109 18.96 -10.34 -7.57
C ASP A 109 18.78 -8.85 -7.94
N GLU A 110 18.20 -8.55 -9.11
CA GLU A 110 17.91 -7.16 -9.52
C GLU A 110 16.86 -6.49 -8.62
N LEU A 111 15.85 -7.25 -8.16
CA LEU A 111 14.85 -6.75 -7.22
C LEU A 111 15.43 -6.50 -5.83
N VAL A 112 16.33 -7.36 -5.36
CA VAL A 112 17.04 -7.17 -4.09
C VAL A 112 17.93 -5.93 -4.15
N TYR A 113 18.66 -5.75 -5.25
CA TYR A 113 19.47 -4.55 -5.47
C TYR A 113 18.63 -3.26 -5.43
N LYS A 114 17.53 -3.21 -6.20
CA LYS A 114 16.62 -2.04 -6.21
C LYS A 114 15.99 -1.76 -4.85
N ARG A 115 15.63 -2.82 -4.10
CA ARG A 115 15.11 -2.67 -2.73
C ARG A 115 16.14 -2.02 -1.81
N ASP A 116 17.40 -2.42 -1.92
CA ASP A 116 18.46 -1.90 -1.06
C ASP A 116 18.87 -0.47 -1.45
N GLU A 117 18.78 -0.08 -2.73
CA GLU A 117 18.88 1.32 -3.16
C GLU A 117 17.75 2.18 -2.59
N ILE A 118 16.50 1.74 -2.70
CA ILE A 118 15.34 2.46 -2.14
C ILE A 118 15.51 2.64 -0.62
N ARG A 119 16.00 1.62 0.09
CA ARG A 119 16.27 1.71 1.53
C ARG A 119 17.32 2.78 1.87
N LYS A 120 18.36 2.92 1.05
CA LYS A 120 19.37 3.99 1.23
C LYS A 120 18.77 5.36 0.99
N GLU A 121 17.99 5.53 -0.08
CA GLU A 121 17.32 6.80 -0.36
C GLU A 121 16.37 7.21 0.76
N ILE A 122 15.59 6.27 1.31
CA ILE A 122 14.71 6.54 2.46
C ILE A 122 15.52 7.04 3.66
N ALA A 123 16.63 6.38 3.99
CA ALA A 123 17.49 6.80 5.10
C ALA A 123 18.07 8.21 4.89
N ASP A 124 18.45 8.55 3.66
CA ASP A 124 18.94 9.89 3.32
C ASP A 124 17.85 10.96 3.47
N TYR A 125 16.62 10.65 3.07
CA TYR A 125 15.49 11.55 3.28
C TYR A 125 15.15 11.73 4.76
N ASP A 126 15.19 10.67 5.57
CA ASP A 126 14.96 10.76 7.01
C ASP A 126 16.00 11.66 7.69
N ASN A 127 17.28 11.50 7.34
CA ASN A 127 18.37 12.37 7.82
C ASN A 127 18.15 13.84 7.41
N LYS A 128 17.68 14.07 6.19
CA LYS A 128 17.37 15.43 5.69
C LYS A 128 16.19 16.04 6.43
N ILE A 129 15.15 15.26 6.71
CA ILE A 129 13.98 15.69 7.50
C ILE A 129 14.43 16.09 8.90
N GLU A 130 15.25 15.28 9.56
CA GLU A 130 15.74 15.58 10.91
C GLU A 130 16.54 16.90 10.93
N ARG A 131 17.41 17.12 9.93
CA ARG A 131 18.16 18.38 9.80
C ARG A 131 17.23 19.59 9.65
N LEU A 132 16.26 19.50 8.74
CA LEU A 132 15.29 20.58 8.50
C LEU A 132 14.44 20.86 9.73
N GLN A 133 14.07 19.83 10.50
CA GLN A 133 13.35 20.02 11.77
C GLN A 133 14.19 20.79 12.79
N ARG A 134 15.48 20.46 12.94
CA ARG A 134 16.39 21.19 13.84
C ARG A 134 16.54 22.65 13.42
N GLU A 135 16.73 22.92 12.13
CA GLU A 135 16.78 24.29 11.57
C GLU A 135 15.47 25.05 11.86
N ARG A 136 14.31 24.40 11.67
CA ARG A 136 13.00 25.00 11.97
C ARG A 136 12.87 25.39 13.44
N TYR A 137 13.28 24.52 14.37
CA TYR A 137 13.24 24.83 15.80
C TYR A 137 14.16 26.00 16.18
N ALA A 138 15.35 26.07 15.58
CA ALA A 138 16.27 27.19 15.79
C ALA A 138 15.66 28.52 15.32
N LEU A 139 15.06 28.53 14.12
CA LEU A 139 14.39 29.71 13.57
C LEU A 139 13.17 30.13 14.40
N GLN A 140 12.35 29.18 14.85
CA GLN A 140 11.20 29.46 15.73
C GLN A 140 11.65 30.08 17.06
N SER A 141 12.75 29.59 17.63
CA SER A 141 13.31 30.14 18.87
C SER A 141 13.83 31.57 18.65
N HIS A 142 14.47 31.82 17.51
CA HIS A 142 14.98 33.16 17.16
C HIS A 142 13.84 34.16 16.92
N LEU A 143 12.77 33.75 16.23
CA LEU A 143 11.57 34.58 16.05
C LEU A 143 10.95 34.97 17.39
N LYS A 144 10.77 34.00 18.30
CA LYS A 144 10.23 34.27 19.63
C LYS A 144 11.08 35.27 20.41
N TRP A 145 12.41 35.13 20.35
CA TRP A 145 13.32 36.08 21.00
C TRP A 145 13.17 37.50 20.42
N LEU A 146 13.07 37.63 19.09
CA LEU A 146 12.85 38.92 18.43
C LEU A 146 11.50 39.56 18.82
N GLU A 147 10.43 38.77 18.86
CA GLU A 147 9.11 39.24 19.31
C GLU A 147 9.16 39.75 20.75
N GLU A 148 9.79 39.02 21.67
CA GLU A 148 9.97 39.44 23.06
C GLU A 148 10.84 40.70 23.17
N PHE A 149 11.92 40.78 22.39
CA PHE A 149 12.81 41.94 22.36
C PHE A 149 12.09 43.21 21.88
N LEU A 150 11.33 43.11 20.79
CA LEU A 150 10.54 44.22 20.25
C LEU A 150 9.41 44.63 21.18
N SER A 151 8.71 43.67 21.81
CA SER A 151 7.66 43.94 22.78
C SER A 151 8.17 44.66 24.03
N LYS A 152 9.34 44.27 24.55
CA LYS A 152 10.01 44.98 25.67
C LYS A 152 10.44 46.39 25.30
N ARG A 153 10.90 46.60 24.05
CA ARG A 153 11.29 47.92 23.58
C ARG A 153 10.08 48.84 23.41
N ALA A 154 8.97 48.33 22.88
CA ALA A 154 7.73 49.08 22.68
C ALA A 154 7.02 49.49 23.99
N THR A 155 7.33 48.83 25.12
CA THR A 155 6.76 49.13 26.45
C THR A 155 7.68 49.98 27.33
N SER A 156 8.86 50.34 26.82
CA SER A 156 9.88 51.14 27.51
C SER A 156 9.95 52.60 27.01
N GLU A 157 9.09 53.00 26.07
CA GLU A 157 8.83 54.39 25.64
C GLU A 157 7.52 54.90 26.27
#